data_AF-A0A6P0RXE9-F1
#
_entry.id   AF-A0A6P0RXE9-F1
#
_cell.length_a   1.000
_cell.length_b   1.000
_cell.length_c   1.000
_cell.angle_alpha   90.00
_cell.angle_beta   90.00
_cell.angle_gamma   90.00
#
_symmetry.space_group_name_H-M   'P 1'
#
loop_
_entity.id
_entity.type
_entity.pdbx_description
1 polymer ?
#
loop_
_entity_poly.entity_id
_entity_poly.type
_entity_poly.pdbx_seq_one_letter_code
_entity_poly.pdbx_strand_id
1 'polypeptide(L)'
;GSTFLLPVEVIPMALSPAMAAIKKLGGVPELRMGVKKAGPVITDQGNMVIDVKFDSIDNPAELEKNLNNIPGVLENGLFVGVTDVVLVGEVKDGKPVIREM
;
A
#
# COMPACT_ATOMS: atom_id res chain seq x y z
N GLY A 1 -3.09 4.84 -2.84
CA GLY A 1 -2.04 5.84 -3.08
C GLY A 1 -2.56 7.27 -3.24
N SER A 2 -3.72 7.48 -3.88
CA SER A 2 -4.26 8.81 -4.20
C SER A 2 -5.05 9.48 -3.08
N THR A 3 -5.95 8.73 -2.43
CA THR A 3 -6.70 9.22 -1.25
C THR A 3 -6.12 8.69 0.07
N PHE A 4 -5.73 7.41 0.09
CA PHE A 4 -5.01 6.77 1.18
C PHE A 4 -3.62 6.36 0.71
N LEU A 5 -2.62 6.38 1.59
CA LEU A 5 -1.25 5.97 1.24
C LEU A 5 -1.25 4.48 0.84
N LEU A 6 -0.47 4.14 -0.20
CA LEU A 6 -0.26 2.76 -0.62
C LEU A 6 0.91 2.17 0.19
N PRO A 7 0.67 1.15 1.04
CA PRO A 7 1.74 0.47 1.73
C PRO A 7 2.53 -0.42 0.76
N VAL A 8 3.85 -0.43 0.88
CA VAL A 8 4.76 -1.32 0.14
C VAL A 8 5.70 -1.96 1.17
N GLU A 9 5.69 -3.28 1.27
CA GLU A 9 6.57 -4.05 2.16
C GLU A 9 7.91 -4.29 1.48
N VAL A 10 9.01 -3.97 2.18
CA VAL A 10 10.37 -4.09 1.66
C VAL A 10 11.31 -4.73 2.66
N ILE A 11 12.26 -5.53 2.15
CA ILE A 11 13.36 -6.02 2.99
C ILE A 11 14.20 -4.83 3.48
N PRO A 12 14.69 -4.84 4.74
CA PRO A 12 15.41 -3.71 5.32
C PRO A 12 16.59 -3.19 4.49
N MET A 13 17.36 -4.09 3.87
CA MET A 13 18.52 -3.74 3.06
C MET A 13 18.16 -3.02 1.74
N ALA A 14 16.92 -3.17 1.26
CA ALA A 14 16.46 -2.60 0.00
C ALA A 14 15.72 -1.28 0.17
N LEU A 15 15.59 -0.75 1.39
CA LEU A 15 14.81 0.47 1.67
C LEU A 15 15.17 1.63 0.73
N SER A 16 16.44 2.05 0.72
CA SER A 16 16.89 3.18 -0.10
C SER A 16 16.71 2.97 -1.61
N PRO A 17 17.16 1.86 -2.22
CA PRO A 17 16.94 1.62 -3.65
C PRO A 17 15.46 1.46 -4.02
N ALA A 18 14.64 0.84 -3.15
CA ALA A 18 13.20 0.71 -3.39
C ALA A 18 12.50 2.07 -3.37
N MET A 19 12.80 2.93 -2.38
CA MET A 19 12.28 4.31 -2.35
C MET A 19 12.70 5.10 -3.60
N ALA A 20 13.93 4.94 -4.09
CA ALA A 20 14.38 5.59 -5.31
C ALA A 20 13.64 5.09 -6.57
N ALA A 21 13.37 3.78 -6.66
CA ALA A 21 12.60 3.20 -7.76
C ALA A 21 11.14 3.66 -7.72
N ILE A 22 10.51 3.67 -6.53
CA ILE A 22 9.13 4.17 -6.33
C ILE A 22 9.00 5.64 -6.76
N LYS A 23 9.99 6.48 -6.46
CA LYS A 23 10.02 7.88 -6.93
C LYS A 23 10.00 7.99 -8.45
N LYS A 24 10.68 7.09 -9.16
CA LYS A 24 10.68 7.06 -10.64
C LYS A 24 9.32 6.64 -11.21
N LEU A 25 8.52 5.90 -10.44
CA LEU A 25 7.14 5.56 -10.78
C LEU A 25 6.14 6.69 -10.46
N GLY A 26 6.62 7.85 -10.01
CA GLY A 26 5.77 9.00 -9.65
C GLY A 26 5.25 8.98 -8.21
N GLY A 27 5.73 8.06 -7.37
CA GLY A 27 5.34 7.99 -5.97
C GLY A 27 6.17 8.92 -5.08
N VAL A 28 5.60 9.35 -3.96
CA VAL A 28 6.29 10.01 -2.84
C VAL A 28 6.35 9.00 -1.68
N PRO A 29 7.47 8.25 -1.54
CA PRO A 29 7.62 7.23 -0.51
C PRO A 29 8.14 7.80 0.81
N GLU A 30 7.58 7.32 1.91
CA GLU A 30 8.00 7.61 3.29
C GLU A 30 8.09 6.32 4.10
N LEU A 31 9.13 6.16 4.91
CA LEU A 31 9.24 5.02 5.81
C LEU A 31 8.20 5.14 6.94
N ARG A 32 7.37 4.11 7.12
CA ARG A 32 6.36 4.09 8.17
C ARG A 32 7.03 3.99 9.55
N MET A 33 6.90 5.04 10.35
CA MET A 33 7.46 5.09 11.70
C MET A 33 6.52 4.48 12.75
N GLY A 34 7.10 3.81 13.74
CA GLY A 34 6.34 3.29 14.87
C GLY A 34 5.82 4.40 15.78
N VAL A 35 4.58 4.27 16.27
CA VAL A 35 3.99 5.26 17.21
C VAL A 35 4.33 4.92 18.66
N LYS A 36 4.32 3.63 19.02
CA LYS A 36 4.54 3.13 20.40
C LYS A 36 5.94 2.53 20.61
N LYS A 37 6.86 2.74 19.67
CA LYS A 37 8.24 2.26 19.72
C LYS A 37 9.14 3.20 18.93
N ALA A 38 10.42 3.25 19.29
CA ALA A 38 11.42 3.93 18.48
C ALA A 38 11.70 3.14 17.19
N GLY A 39 11.94 3.86 16.10
CA GLY A 39 12.26 3.27 14.79
C GLY A 39 11.02 2.92 13.95
N PRO A 40 11.23 2.26 12.80
CA PRO A 40 10.17 1.95 11.86
C PRO A 40 9.21 0.87 12.36
N VAL A 41 8.03 0.84 11.75
CA VAL A 41 7.17 -0.34 11.80
C VAL A 41 7.94 -1.51 11.19
N ILE A 42 7.89 -2.64 11.89
CA ILE A 42 8.45 -3.91 11.43
C ILE A 42 7.27 -4.85 11.31
N THR A 43 7.10 -5.48 10.15
CA THR A 43 6.02 -6.45 9.91
C THR A 43 6.28 -7.74 10.69
N ASP A 44 5.28 -8.62 10.78
CA ASP A 44 5.45 -9.93 11.42
C ASP A 44 6.48 -10.82 10.71
N GLN A 45 6.77 -10.53 9.43
CA GLN A 45 7.81 -11.17 8.63
C GLN A 45 9.20 -10.51 8.79
N GLY A 46 9.33 -9.49 9.65
CA GLY A 46 10.60 -8.82 9.94
C GLY A 46 11.00 -7.74 8.94
N ASN A 47 10.08 -7.30 8.07
CA ASN A 47 10.35 -6.32 7.01
C ASN A 47 9.89 -4.91 7.39
N MET A 48 10.22 -3.94 6.54
CA MET A 48 9.81 -2.55 6.71
C MET A 48 8.64 -2.20 5.79
N VAL A 49 7.89 -1.17 6.14
CA VAL A 49 6.78 -0.67 5.33
C VAL A 49 7.09 0.74 4.85
N ILE A 50 7.01 0.96 3.54
CA ILE A 50 7.03 2.28 2.91
C ILE A 50 5.58 2.66 2.62
N ASP A 51 5.15 3.82 3.12
CA ASP A 51 3.89 4.42 2.70
C ASP A 51 4.13 5.32 1.49
N VAL A 52 3.38 5.09 0.41
CA VAL A 52 3.58 5.80 -0.85
C VAL A 52 2.34 6.60 -1.22
N LYS A 53 2.51 7.91 -1.39
CA LYS A 53 1.51 8.77 -2.01
C LYS A 53 1.71 8.81 -3.52
N PHE A 54 0.63 8.71 -4.28
CA PHE A 54 0.60 8.99 -5.72
C PHE A 54 -0.45 10.07 -5.97
N ASP A 55 -0.28 10.91 -6.98
CA ASP A 55 -1.31 11.90 -7.34
C ASP A 55 -2.57 11.21 -7.89
N SER A 56 -2.37 10.22 -8.77
CA SER A 56 -3.40 9.30 -9.26
C SER A 56 -2.84 7.89 -9.42
N ILE A 57 -3.73 6.90 -9.52
CA ILE A 57 -3.39 5.52 -9.89
C ILE A 57 -4.31 5.14 -11.05
N ASP A 58 -3.89 5.47 -12.26
CA ASP A 58 -4.73 5.33 -13.46
C ASP A 58 -4.77 3.88 -13.96
N ASN A 59 -3.65 3.14 -13.79
CA ASN A 59 -3.55 1.72 -14.12
C ASN A 59 -3.05 0.92 -12.90
N PRO A 60 -3.94 0.49 -11.99
CA PRO A 60 -3.56 -0.25 -10.78
C PRO A 60 -2.81 -1.55 -11.08
N ALA A 61 -3.22 -2.31 -12.11
CA ALA A 61 -2.60 -3.60 -12.46
C ALA A 61 -1.14 -3.43 -12.88
N GLU A 62 -0.87 -2.41 -13.69
CA GLU A 62 0.49 -2.10 -14.12
C GLU A 62 1.34 -1.55 -12.98
N LEU A 63 0.78 -0.70 -12.12
CA LEU A 63 1.48 -0.20 -10.95
C LEU A 63 1.85 -1.34 -9.98
N GLU A 64 0.91 -2.23 -9.67
CA GLU A 64 1.12 -3.42 -8.84
C GLU A 64 2.25 -4.28 -9.41
N LYS A 65 2.20 -4.60 -10.71
CA LYS A 65 3.25 -5.35 -11.40
C LYS A 65 4.60 -4.63 -11.33
N ASN A 66 4.64 -3.32 -11.55
CA ASN A 66 5.90 -2.56 -11.54
C ASN A 66 6.51 -2.51 -10.14
N LEU A 67 5.70 -2.33 -9.10
CA LEU A 67 6.15 -2.36 -7.70
C LEU A 67 6.71 -3.74 -7.34
N ASN A 68 6.00 -4.82 -7.67
CA ASN A 68 6.41 -6.19 -7.36
C ASN A 68 7.69 -6.62 -8.11
N ASN A 69 8.07 -5.92 -9.18
CA ASN A 69 9.32 -6.16 -9.91
C ASN A 69 10.50 -5.29 -9.41
N ILE A 70 10.32 -4.43 -8.41
CA ILE A 70 11.43 -3.71 -7.77
C ILE A 70 12.18 -4.69 -6.85
N PRO A 71 13.51 -4.89 -7.03
CA PRO A 71 14.26 -5.78 -6.16
C PRO A 71 14.17 -5.37 -4.69
N GLY A 72 13.74 -6.31 -3.85
CA GLY A 72 13.56 -6.12 -2.41
C GLY A 72 12.20 -5.59 -1.98
N VAL A 73 11.30 -5.26 -2.92
CA VAL A 73 9.85 -5.21 -2.64
C VAL A 73 9.36 -6.64 -2.51
N LEU A 74 8.56 -6.89 -1.48
CA LEU A 74 7.94 -8.19 -1.23
C LEU A 74 6.48 -8.20 -1.61
N GLU A 75 5.75 -7.14 -1.25
CA GLU A 75 4.35 -6.98 -1.63
C GLU A 75 3.92 -5.51 -1.55
N ASN A 76 2.75 -5.20 -2.09
CA ASN A 76 2.13 -3.89 -1.97
C ASN A 76 0.63 -3.98 -1.67
N GLY A 77 0.03 -2.87 -1.23
CA GLY A 77 -1.38 -2.82 -0.83
C GLY A 77 -2.38 -2.70 -1.98
N LEU A 78 -2.00 -2.96 -3.23
CA LEU A 78 -2.95 -3.11 -4.33
C LEU A 78 -3.48 -4.55 -4.33
N PHE A 79 -4.78 -4.69 -4.54
CA PHE A 79 -5.47 -5.97 -4.62
C PHE A 79 -6.23 -6.01 -5.95
N VAL A 80 -5.48 -6.14 -7.05
CA VAL A 80 -6.06 -6.02 -8.40
C VAL A 80 -6.52 -7.39 -8.90
N GLY A 81 -7.79 -7.49 -9.30
CA GLY A 81 -8.34 -8.71 -9.92
C GLY A 81 -8.52 -9.90 -8.97
N VAL A 82 -8.50 -9.67 -7.65
CA VAL A 82 -8.63 -10.72 -6.61
C VAL A 82 -9.90 -10.61 -5.78
N THR A 83 -10.69 -9.55 -5.96
CA THR A 83 -11.92 -9.31 -5.20
C THR A 83 -13.14 -9.62 -6.07
N ASP A 84 -13.97 -10.57 -5.63
CA ASP A 84 -15.21 -10.94 -6.32
C ASP A 84 -16.44 -10.15 -5.84
N VAL A 85 -16.49 -9.80 -4.55
CA VAL A 85 -17.64 -9.16 -3.91
C VAL A 85 -17.17 -8.09 -2.92
N VAL A 86 -17.81 -6.91 -2.96
CA VAL A 86 -17.59 -5.85 -1.98
C VAL A 86 -18.88 -5.61 -1.18
N LEU A 87 -18.83 -5.86 0.13
CA LEU A 87 -19.94 -5.58 1.04
C LEU A 87 -19.70 -4.26 1.79
N VAL A 88 -20.58 -3.28 1.56
CA VAL A 88 -20.49 -1.96 2.18
C VAL A 88 -21.56 -1.81 3.26
N GLY A 89 -21.11 -1.60 4.50
CA GLY A 89 -21.98 -1.26 5.61
C GLY A 89 -22.41 0.21 5.54
N GLU A 90 -23.72 0.45 5.59
CA GLU A 90 -24.31 1.80 5.58
C GLU A 90 -25.31 1.93 6.73
N VAL A 91 -25.56 3.16 7.18
CA VAL A 91 -26.67 3.46 8.09
C VAL A 91 -27.76 4.16 7.30
N LYS A 92 -28.94 3.53 7.20
CA LYS A 92 -30.14 4.10 6.56
C LYS A 92 -31.26 4.17 7.58
N ASP A 93 -31.83 5.37 7.75
CA ASP A 93 -32.90 5.64 8.72
C ASP A 93 -32.56 5.16 10.14
N GLY A 94 -31.31 5.36 10.55
CA GLY A 94 -30.80 4.94 11.87
C GLY A 94 -30.59 3.43 12.03
N LYS A 95 -30.73 2.63 10.97
CA LYS A 95 -30.54 1.17 10.98
C LYS A 95 -29.32 0.76 10.17
N PRO A 96 -28.52 -0.22 10.66
CA PRO A 96 -27.42 -0.78 9.88
C PRO A 96 -27.96 -1.63 8.73
N VAL A 97 -27.45 -1.41 7.53
CA VAL A 97 -27.75 -2.17 6.32
C VAL A 97 -26.46 -2.53 5.59
N ILE A 98 -26.50 -3.56 4.75
CA ILE A 98 -25.39 -3.97 3.90
C ILE A 98 -25.82 -3.81 2.45
N ARG A 99 -24.95 -3.21 1.64
CA ARG A 99 -25.08 -3.11 0.18
C ARG A 99 -23.92 -3.84 -0.48
N GLU A 100 -24.24 -4.71 -1.42
CA GLU A 100 -23.24 -5.31 -2.32
C GLU A 100 -22.92 -4.33 -3.45
N MET A 101 -21.64 -4.20 -3.80
CA MET A 101 -21.10 -3.32 -4.84
C MET A 101 -20.47 -4.11 -5.98
#